data_AF-A0A1T5LXZ5-F1
#
_entry.id   AF-A0A1T5LXZ5-F1
#
_cell.length_a   1.000
_cell.length_b   1.000
_cell.length_c   1.000
_cell.angle_alpha   90.00
_cell.angle_beta   90.00
_cell.angle_gamma   90.00
#
_symmetry.space_group_name_H-M   'P 1'
#
loop_
_entity.id
_entity.type
_entity.pdbx_description
1 polymer ?
#
loop_
_entity_poly.entity_id
_entity_poly.type
_entity_poly.pdbx_seq_one_letter_code
_entity_poly.pdbx_strand_id
1 'polypeptide(L)'
;MPPVALDDLFAQLQTMHAQLQNGELESVQVLLNQHDRDVRDFMHAAVGRDAGADALGNLLYAQLQLQDRLRDARDEAARQMRSTQQAGHAARAYLATSGG
;
A
#
# COMPACT_ATOMS: atom_id res chain seq x y z
N MET A 1 -20.97 -13.61 9.62
CA MET A 1 -19.88 -12.70 10.03
C MET A 1 -20.50 -11.53 10.74
N PRO A 2 -19.89 -11.01 11.82
CA PRO A 2 -20.32 -9.74 12.41
C PRO A 2 -20.20 -8.62 11.36
N PRO A 3 -21.03 -7.57 11.45
CA PRO A 3 -20.89 -6.42 10.56
C PRO A 3 -19.52 -5.77 10.77
N VAL A 4 -18.85 -5.39 9.68
CA VAL A 4 -17.60 -4.62 9.72
C VAL A 4 -17.86 -3.30 10.43
N ALA A 5 -17.04 -2.97 11.43
CA ALA A 5 -17.10 -1.69 12.11
C ALA A 5 -16.17 -0.67 11.43
N LEU A 6 -16.47 0.63 11.61
CA LEU A 6 -15.60 1.69 11.09
C LEU A 6 -14.17 1.60 11.66
N ASP A 7 -14.05 1.23 12.94
CA ASP A 7 -12.75 1.07 13.59
C ASP A 7 -11.92 -0.06 12.97
N ASP A 8 -12.57 -1.12 12.47
CA ASP A 8 -11.88 -2.22 11.76
C ASP A 8 -11.25 -1.71 10.46
N LEU A 9 -11.96 -0.84 9.73
CA LEU A 9 -11.46 -0.23 8.49
C LEU A 9 -10.22 0.64 8.77
N PHE A 10 -10.24 1.42 9.86
CA PHE A 10 -9.05 2.19 10.28
C PHE A 10 -7.90 1.28 10.73
N ALA A 11 -8.18 0.19 11.45
CA ALA A 11 -7.16 -0.76 11.88
C ALA A 11 -6.49 -1.45 10.68
N GLN A 12 -7.25 -1.77 9.63
CA GLN A 12 -6.72 -2.30 8.38
C GLN A 12 -5.78 -1.30 7.69
N LEU A 13 -6.15 -0.02 7.60
CA LEU A 13 -5.28 1.04 7.05
C LEU A 13 -3.98 1.18 7.85
N GLN A 14 -4.05 1.15 9.18
CA GLN A 14 -2.87 1.20 10.05
C GLN A 14 -1.97 -0.03 9.85
N THR A 15 -2.57 -1.21 9.70
CA THR A 15 -1.82 -2.45 9.42
C THR A 15 -1.10 -2.37 8.08
N MET A 16 -1.78 -1.88 7.04
CA MET A 16 -1.16 -1.67 5.73
C MET A 16 -0.02 -0.66 5.78
N HIS A 17 -0.13 0.40 6.59
CA HIS A 17 0.98 1.32 6.80
C HIS A 17 2.20 0.65 7.44
N ALA A 18 2.00 -0.14 8.48
CA ALA A 18 3.10 -0.84 9.14
C ALA A 18 3.78 -1.85 8.20
N GLN A 19 3.00 -2.61 7.44
CA GLN A 19 3.52 -3.57 6.48
C GLN A 19 4.27 -2.89 5.33
N LEU A 20 3.77 -1.76 4.84
CA LEU A 20 4.46 -0.98 3.81
C LEU A 20 5.82 -0.46 4.30
N GLN A 21 5.90 -0.02 5.56
CA GLN A 21 7.16 0.40 6.19
C GLN A 21 8.16 -0.76 6.34
N ASN A 22 7.67 -1.98 6.54
CA ASN A 22 8.49 -3.19 6.63
C ASN A 22 8.83 -3.80 5.25
N GLY A 23 8.36 -3.21 4.14
CA GLY A 23 8.57 -3.73 2.80
C GLY A 23 7.73 -4.97 2.45
N GLU A 24 6.70 -5.29 3.23
CA GLU A 24 5.84 -6.47 3.06
C GLU A 24 4.75 -6.24 1.98
N LEU A 25 5.17 -5.97 0.75
CA LEU A 25 4.29 -5.53 -0.34
C LEU A 25 3.20 -6.58 -0.71
N GLU A 26 3.51 -7.87 -0.62
CA GLU A 26 2.54 -8.94 -0.89
C GLU A 26 1.41 -8.96 0.15
N SER A 27 1.77 -8.82 1.44
CA SER A 27 0.80 -8.72 2.55
C SER A 27 -0.11 -7.50 2.38
N VAL A 28 0.48 -6.35 1.99
CA VAL A 28 -0.28 -5.12 1.73
C VAL A 28 -1.29 -5.32 0.60
N GLN A 29 -0.92 -6.03 -0.47
CA GLN A 29 -1.83 -6.29 -1.59
C GLN A 29 -3.03 -7.16 -1.20
N VAL A 30 -2.83 -8.15 -0.33
CA VAL A 30 -3.93 -8.97 0.20
C VAL A 30 -4.86 -8.12 1.08
N LEU A 31 -4.29 -7.28 1.95
CA LEU A 31 -5.06 -6.40 2.81
C LEU A 31 -5.83 -5.33 2.04
N LEU A 32 -5.29 -4.77 0.96
CA LEU A 32 -6.01 -3.82 0.10
C LEU A 32 -7.29 -4.44 -0.48
N ASN A 33 -7.19 -5.67 -1.01
CA ASN A 33 -8.34 -6.38 -1.57
C ASN A 33 -9.38 -6.76 -0.50
N GLN A 34 -8.95 -6.98 0.73
CA GLN A 34 -9.85 -7.20 1.86
C GLN A 34 -10.53 -5.90 2.29
N HIS A 35 -9.76 -4.82 2.44
CA HIS A 35 -10.25 -3.50 2.80
C HIS A 35 -11.30 -2.98 1.81
N ASP A 36 -11.07 -3.13 0.51
CA ASP A 36 -12.03 -2.70 -0.51
C ASP A 36 -13.37 -3.45 -0.44
N ARG A 37 -13.35 -4.72 -0.01
CA ARG A 37 -14.57 -5.51 0.22
C ARG A 37 -15.25 -5.06 1.51
N ASP A 38 -14.49 -4.87 2.58
CA ASP A 38 -15.00 -4.49 3.88
C ASP A 38 -15.57 -3.06 3.88
N VAL A 39 -15.00 -2.14 3.12
CA VAL A 39 -15.57 -0.79 2.91
C VAL A 39 -16.92 -0.89 2.21
N ARG A 40 -17.04 -1.72 1.16
CA ARG A 40 -18.32 -1.91 0.47
C ARG A 40 -19.37 -2.50 1.41
N ASP A 41 -19.00 -3.53 2.17
CA ASP A 41 -19.90 -4.17 3.13
C ASP A 41 -20.33 -3.20 4.23
N PHE A 42 -19.39 -2.38 4.75
CA PHE A 42 -19.67 -1.32 5.70
C PHE A 42 -20.68 -0.31 5.15
N MET A 43 -20.45 0.21 3.94
CA MET A 43 -21.33 1.19 3.30
C MET A 43 -22.75 0.65 3.03
N HIS A 44 -22.90 -0.65 2.83
CA HIS A 44 -24.21 -1.30 2.66
C HIS A 44 -24.92 -1.63 3.98
N ALA A 45 -24.17 -1.74 5.08
CA ALA A 45 -24.72 -2.01 6.40
C ALA A 45 -25.47 -0.79 6.97
N ALA A 46 -26.41 -1.03 7.89
CA ALA A 46 -27.12 0.05 8.58
C ALA A 46 -26.16 1.01 9.28
N VAL A 47 -25.13 0.46 9.94
CA VAL A 47 -24.09 1.23 10.63
C VAL A 47 -23.31 2.16 9.70
N GLY A 48 -23.04 1.77 8.45
CA GLY A 48 -22.36 2.63 7.48
C GLY A 48 -23.30 3.67 6.86
N ARG A 49 -24.59 3.37 6.72
CA ARG A 49 -25.60 4.35 6.29
C ARG A 49 -25.83 5.44 7.33
N ASP A 50 -25.72 5.09 8.60
CA ASP A 50 -25.87 6.01 9.73
C ASP A 50 -24.53 6.68 10.12
N ALA A 51 -23.43 6.36 9.44
CA ALA A 51 -22.14 6.98 9.68
C ALA A 51 -22.17 8.47 9.30
N GLY A 52 -21.70 9.32 10.21
CA GLY A 52 -21.61 10.76 9.96
C GLY A 52 -20.63 11.11 8.84
N ALA A 53 -20.89 12.23 8.16
CA ALA A 53 -20.03 12.72 7.07
C ALA A 53 -18.57 12.92 7.51
N ASP A 54 -18.34 13.38 8.73
CA ASP A 54 -16.99 13.57 9.28
C ASP A 54 -16.23 12.24 9.41
N ALA A 55 -16.93 11.19 9.85
CA ALA A 55 -16.34 9.86 10.02
C ALA A 55 -15.93 9.25 8.67
N LEU A 56 -16.80 9.39 7.65
CA LEU A 56 -16.50 8.99 6.28
C LEU A 56 -15.38 9.85 5.66
N GLY A 57 -15.36 11.15 5.96
CA GLY A 57 -14.29 12.06 5.55
C GLY A 57 -12.93 11.67 6.11
N ASN A 58 -12.89 11.27 7.38
CA ASN A 58 -11.68 10.77 8.03
C ASN A 58 -11.19 9.44 7.41
N LEU A 59 -12.11 8.54 7.09
CA LEU A 59 -11.77 7.28 6.40
C LEU A 59 -11.17 7.56 5.02
N LEU A 60 -11.81 8.42 4.24
CA LEU A 60 -11.30 8.84 2.92
C LEU A 60 -9.91 9.48 3.02
N TYR A 61 -9.71 10.36 4.00
CA TYR A 61 -8.42 11.01 4.22
C TYR A 61 -7.33 9.98 4.54
N ALA A 62 -7.61 9.01 5.40
CA ALA A 62 -6.68 7.93 5.73
C ALA A 62 -6.34 7.06 4.50
N GLN A 63 -7.33 6.78 3.64
CA GLN A 63 -7.11 6.06 2.38
C GLN A 63 -6.21 6.84 1.42
N LEU A 64 -6.40 8.15 1.28
CA LEU A 64 -5.56 9.01 0.44
C LEU A 64 -4.11 9.03 0.94
N GLN A 65 -3.90 9.10 2.26
CA GLN A 65 -2.55 9.02 2.84
C GLN A 65 -1.85 7.68 2.54
N LEU A 66 -2.59 6.57 2.53
CA LEU A 66 -2.05 5.26 2.13
C LEU A 66 -1.68 5.22 0.65
N GLN A 67 -2.51 5.79 -0.22
CA GLN A 67 -2.22 5.87 -1.65
C GLN A 67 -0.94 6.65 -1.94
N ASP A 68 -0.71 7.77 -1.26
CA ASP A 68 0.51 8.56 -1.45
C ASP A 68 1.76 7.77 -1.00
N ARG A 69 1.69 7.07 0.13
CA ARG A 69 2.80 6.21 0.59
C ARG A 69 3.09 5.05 -0.37
N LEU A 70 2.06 4.45 -0.97
CA LEU A 70 2.23 3.40 -1.97
C LEU A 70 2.92 3.92 -3.24
N ARG A 71 2.62 5.16 -3.65
CA ARG A 71 3.31 5.82 -4.77
C ARG A 71 4.78 6.05 -4.44
N ASP A 72 5.07 6.55 -3.24
CA ASP A 72 6.45 6.77 -2.80
C ASP A 72 7.25 5.46 -2.77
N ALA A 73 6.69 4.40 -2.21
CA ALA A 73 7.31 3.07 -2.16
C ALA A 73 7.58 2.51 -3.56
N ARG A 74 6.63 2.68 -4.49
CA ARG A 74 6.81 2.29 -5.90
C ARG A 74 7.96 3.08 -6.55
N ASP A 75 8.00 4.39 -6.33
CA ASP A 75 9.02 5.25 -6.93
C ASP A 75 10.42 4.95 -6.38
N GLU A 76 10.51 4.60 -5.10
CA GLU A 76 11.74 4.10 -4.47
C GLU A 76 12.18 2.76 -5.07
N ALA A 77 11.28 1.78 -5.18
CA ALA A 77 11.59 0.50 -5.82
C ALA A 77 12.09 0.69 -7.26
N ALA A 78 11.47 1.60 -8.02
CA ALA A 78 11.89 1.91 -9.38
C ALA A 78 13.29 2.56 -9.43
N ARG A 79 13.64 3.43 -8.46
CA ARG A 79 15.01 3.97 -8.34
C ARG A 79 16.03 2.87 -8.06
N GLN A 80 15.71 1.96 -7.14
CA GLN A 80 16.60 0.85 -6.77
C GLN A 80 16.85 -0.11 -7.95
N MET A 81 15.82 -0.43 -8.72
CA MET A 81 15.94 -1.27 -9.92
C MET A 81 16.87 -0.63 -10.96
N ARG A 82 16.72 0.68 -11.21
CA ARG A 82 17.58 1.40 -12.16
C ARG A 82 19.04 1.41 -11.71
N SER A 83 19.29 1.66 -10.42
CA SER A 83 20.64 1.62 -9.84
C SER A 83 21.29 0.24 -10.02
N THR A 84 20.54 -0.83 -9.73
CA THR A 84 21.01 -2.21 -9.88
C THR A 84 21.33 -2.56 -11.33
N GLN A 85 20.49 -2.13 -12.28
CA GLN A 85 20.74 -2.34 -13.71
C GLN A 85 22.01 -1.61 -14.16
N GLN A 86 22.19 -0.35 -13.76
CA GLN A 86 23.38 0.43 -14.09
C GLN A 86 24.65 -0.19 -13.52
N ALA A 87 24.63 -0.64 -12.26
CA ALA A 87 25.74 -1.36 -11.65
C ALA A 87 26.07 -2.66 -12.41
N GLY A 88 25.05 -3.43 -12.79
CA GLY A 88 25.22 -4.64 -13.60
C GLY A 88 25.74 -4.38 -15.02
N HIS A 89 25.41 -3.23 -15.63
CA HIS A 89 26.00 -2.82 -16.90
C HIS A 89 27.47 -2.41 -16.73
N ALA A 90 27.81 -1.65 -15.70
CA ALA A 90 29.19 -1.25 -15.40
C ALA A 90 30.08 -2.47 -15.13
N ALA A 91 29.64 -3.40 -14.28
CA ALA A 91 30.40 -4.62 -13.98
C ALA A 91 30.68 -5.47 -15.23
N ARG A 92 29.71 -5.60 -16.12
CA ARG A 92 29.88 -6.31 -17.41
C ARG A 92 30.84 -5.58 -18.35
N ALA A 93 30.78 -4.25 -18.41
CA ALA A 93 31.71 -3.45 -19.21
C ALA A 93 33.16 -3.59 -18.71
N TYR A 94 33.38 -3.54 -17.38
CA TYR A 94 34.71 -3.75 -16.80
C TYR A 94 35.29 -5.11 -17.15
N LEU A 95 34.51 -6.19 -16.99
CA LEU A 95 34.95 -7.54 -17.33
C LEU A 95 35.28 -7.70 -18.82
N ALA A 96 34.52 -7.06 -19.71
CA ALA A 96 34.78 -7.08 -21.14
C ALA A 96 36.05 -6.29 -21.52
N THR A 97 36.38 -5.22 -20.80
CA THR A 97 37.59 -4.42 -21.03
C THR A 97 38.85 -5.02 -20.38
N SER A 98 38.74 -5.77 -19.29
CA SER A 98 39.89 -6.38 -18.61
C SER A 98 40.25 -7.79 -19.11
N GLY A 99 39.41 -8.39 -19.95
CA GLY A 99 39.56 -9.75 -20.47
C GLY A 99 39.95 -9.85 -21.96
N GLY A 100 40.26 -8.72 -22.61
CA GLY A 100 40.77 -8.65 -23.99
C GLY A 100 42.15 -8.00 -24.02
#